data_AF-A0A3B0BXS3-F1
#
_entry.id   AF-A0A3B0BXS3-F1
#
_cell.length_a   1.000
_cell.length_b   1.000
_cell.length_c   1.000
_cell.angle_alpha   90.00
_cell.angle_beta   90.00
_cell.angle_gamma   90.00
#
_symmetry.space_group_name_H-M   'P 1'
#
loop_
_entity.id
_entity.type
_entity.pdbx_description
1 polymer ?
#
loop_
_entity_poly.entity_id
_entity_poly.type
_entity_poly.pdbx_seq_one_letter_code
_entity_poly.pdbx_strand_id
1 'polypeptide(L)'
;MGEDIEELIKEWGGQNKIHFIHIRDVKGNRNRFVETFHDNGPTDMPKVFKIYQSIHYDGPLRSDHVPTMAWESNSRPGYGIYGNLFGIGYIKGIFDSLSIYQK
;
A
#
# COMPACT_ATOMS: atom_id res chain seq x y z
N MET A 1 -4.94 -14.13 -0.23
CA MET A 1 -5.29 -13.76 1.14
C MET A 1 -5.25 -15.03 1.98
N GLY A 2 -4.30 -15.07 2.91
CA GLY A 2 -3.91 -16.29 3.65
C GLY A 2 -2.41 -16.34 3.92
N GLU A 3 -1.62 -15.61 3.13
CA GLU A 3 -0.19 -15.43 3.36
C GLU A 3 0.07 -14.38 4.43
N ASP A 4 1.16 -14.55 5.18
CA ASP A 4 1.70 -13.52 6.06
C ASP A 4 2.57 -12.55 5.26
N ILE A 5 2.00 -11.38 4.96
CA ILE A 5 2.70 -10.35 4.19
C ILE A 5 3.95 -9.84 4.92
N GLU A 6 3.96 -9.85 6.25
CA GLU A 6 5.08 -9.36 7.05
C GLU A 6 6.28 -10.31 6.94
N GLU A 7 6.03 -11.62 6.97
CA GLU A 7 7.06 -12.64 6.75
C GLU A 7 7.59 -12.59 5.32
N LEU A 8 6.72 -12.48 4.33
CA LEU A 8 7.13 -12.38 2.92
C LEU A 8 7.99 -11.12 2.68
N ILE A 9 7.63 -9.97 3.26
CA ILE A 9 8.46 -8.76 3.15
C ILE A 9 9.85 -9.01 3.74
N LYS A 10 9.94 -9.63 4.92
CA LYS A 10 11.23 -9.93 5.56
C LYS A 10 12.07 -10.91 4.74
N GLU A 11 11.45 -11.97 4.23
CA GLU A 11 12.13 -13.00 3.44
C GLU A 11 12.70 -12.42 2.13
N TRP A 12 11.84 -11.84 1.29
CA TRP A 12 12.23 -11.38 -0.04
C TRP A 12 13.01 -10.07 0.04
N GLY A 13 12.67 -9.23 1.01
CA GLY A 13 13.37 -7.98 1.31
C GLY A 13 14.79 -8.21 1.84
N GLY A 14 14.96 -9.15 2.78
CA GLY A 14 16.28 -9.54 3.27
C GLY A 14 17.17 -10.17 2.21
N GLN A 15 16.60 -10.65 1.11
CA GLN A 15 17.30 -11.14 -0.08
C GLN A 15 17.51 -10.08 -1.17
N ASN A 16 17.10 -8.82 -0.94
CA ASN A 16 17.12 -7.73 -1.94
C ASN A 16 16.37 -8.07 -3.24
N LYS A 17 15.24 -8.80 -3.13
CA LYS A 17 14.41 -9.22 -4.28
C LYS A 17 13.12 -8.40 -4.46
N ILE A 18 12.89 -7.41 -3.61
CA ILE A 18 11.78 -6.46 -3.76
C ILE A 18 12.33 -5.26 -4.52
N HIS A 19 11.77 -4.97 -5.69
CA HIS A 19 12.23 -3.87 -6.56
C HIS A 19 11.18 -2.78 -6.79
N PHE A 20 9.91 -3.06 -6.47
CA PHE A 20 8.81 -2.12 -6.61
C PHE A 20 7.65 -2.54 -5.71
N ILE A 21 7.05 -1.58 -5.00
CA ILE A 21 5.92 -1.86 -4.10
C ILE A 21 4.64 -1.21 -4.62
N HIS A 22 3.57 -2.01 -4.66
CA HIS A 22 2.21 -1.54 -4.85
C HIS A 22 1.51 -1.55 -3.50
N ILE A 23 1.22 -0.38 -2.97
CA ILE A 23 0.48 -0.24 -1.71
C ILE A 23 -0.99 -0.08 -2.07
N ARG A 24 -1.82 -1.05 -1.71
CA ARG A 24 -3.28 -0.99 -1.72
C ARG A 24 -3.82 -1.94 -0.68
N ASP A 25 -5.11 -1.86 -0.38
CA ASP A 25 -5.74 -2.78 0.56
C ASP A 25 -7.01 -3.43 0.00
N VAL A 26 -7.29 -4.64 0.49
CA VAL A 26 -8.40 -5.48 0.04
C VAL A 26 -9.04 -6.18 1.22
N LYS A 27 -10.38 -6.17 1.28
CA LYS A 27 -11.16 -6.89 2.28
C LYS A 27 -11.87 -8.09 1.65
N GLY A 28 -11.66 -9.28 2.21
CA GLY A 28 -12.36 -10.49 1.80
C GLY A 28 -11.44 -11.70 1.74
N ASN A 29 -11.62 -12.55 0.74
CA ASN A 29 -10.81 -13.74 0.50
C ASN A 29 -10.57 -13.96 -1.00
N ARG A 30 -9.85 -15.02 -1.35
CA ARG A 30 -9.49 -15.33 -2.75
C ARG A 30 -10.68 -15.46 -3.71
N ASN A 31 -11.86 -15.85 -3.20
CA ASN A 31 -13.05 -16.09 -4.01
C ASN A 31 -13.97 -14.86 -4.08
N ARG A 32 -13.88 -13.97 -3.09
CA ARG A 32 -14.70 -12.75 -3.02
C ARG A 32 -13.98 -11.70 -2.18
N PHE A 33 -13.57 -10.61 -2.83
CA PHE A 33 -12.97 -9.47 -2.17
C PHE A 33 -13.44 -8.15 -2.78
N VAL A 34 -13.22 -7.06 -2.05
CA VAL A 34 -13.42 -5.68 -2.48
C VAL A 34 -12.16 -4.89 -2.15
N GLU A 35 -11.74 -4.01 -3.06
CA GLU A 35 -10.67 -3.04 -2.77
C GLU A 35 -11.19 -1.96 -1.82
N THR A 36 -10.36 -1.56 -0.87
CA THR A 36 -10.68 -0.51 0.11
C THR A 36 -9.75 0.67 -0.08
N PHE A 37 -10.06 1.80 0.57
CA PHE A 37 -9.03 2.80 0.80
C PHE A 37 -7.94 2.25 1.72
N HIS A 38 -6.73 2.81 1.58
CA HIS A 38 -5.53 2.43 2.32
C HIS A 38 -5.68 2.53 3.85
N ASP A 39 -6.57 3.39 4.34
CA ASP A 39 -6.82 3.66 5.75
C ASP A 39 -7.99 2.84 6.34
N ASN A 40 -8.77 2.16 5.49
CA ASN A 40 -10.01 1.49 5.87
C ASN A 40 -10.06 0.02 5.40
N GLY A 41 -8.90 -0.59 5.22
CA GLY A 41 -8.78 -2.02 4.96
C GLY A 41 -8.24 -2.79 6.17
N PRO A 42 -8.09 -4.12 6.06
CA PRO A 42 -7.64 -4.97 7.16
C PRO A 42 -6.13 -4.84 7.46
N THR A 43 -5.34 -4.18 6.61
CA THR A 43 -3.89 -4.13 6.74
C THR A 43 -3.47 -3.00 7.70
N ASP A 44 -2.63 -3.33 8.69
CA ASP A 44 -1.92 -2.31 9.49
C ASP A 44 -0.79 -1.71 8.66
N MET A 45 -1.13 -0.71 7.84
CA MET A 45 -0.19 -0.06 6.93
C MET A 45 1.03 0.55 7.65
N PRO A 46 0.89 1.26 8.78
CA PRO A 46 2.05 1.71 9.56
C PRO A 46 2.99 0.58 9.97
N LYS A 47 2.45 -0.57 10.42
CA LYS A 47 3.26 -1.74 10.77
C LYS A 47 3.99 -2.32 9.56
N VAL A 48 3.32 -2.45 8.41
CA VAL A 48 3.92 -2.90 7.15
C VAL A 48 5.08 -1.98 6.74
N PHE A 49 4.91 -0.67 6.81
CA PHE A 49 5.99 0.27 6.48
C PHE A 49 7.17 0.24 7.45
N LYS A 50 6.96 -0.04 8.75
CA LYS A 50 8.06 -0.31 9.68
C LYS A 50 8.88 -1.53 9.26
N ILE A 51 8.24 -2.56 8.71
CA ILE A 51 8.94 -3.76 8.25
C ILE A 51 9.76 -3.43 7.00
N TYR A 52 9.19 -2.72 6.03
CA TYR A 52 9.96 -2.22 4.88
C TYR A 52 11.15 -1.35 5.30
N GLN A 53 10.99 -0.50 6.31
CA GLN A 53 12.08 0.28 6.89
C GLN A 53 13.16 -0.63 7.54
N SER A 54 12.76 -1.69 8.26
CA SER A 54 13.70 -2.60 8.93
C SER A 54 14.58 -3.41 7.98
N ILE A 55 14.10 -3.66 6.75
CA ILE A 55 14.87 -4.32 5.69
C ILE A 55 15.62 -3.32 4.81
N HIS A 56 15.61 -2.03 5.16
CA HIS A 56 16.24 -0.94 4.41
C HIS A 56 15.79 -0.86 2.94
N TYR A 57 14.52 -1.15 2.66
CA TYR A 57 14.00 -0.98 1.31
C TYR A 57 14.01 0.51 0.92
N ASP A 58 14.64 0.83 -0.21
CA ASP A 58 14.81 2.20 -0.74
C ASP A 58 14.29 2.35 -2.19
N GLY A 59 13.59 1.34 -2.70
CA GLY A 59 13.03 1.34 -4.04
C GLY A 59 11.74 2.14 -4.20
N PRO A 60 11.21 2.25 -5.45
CA PRO A 60 9.99 2.96 -5.73
C PRO A 60 8.76 2.29 -5.09
N LEU A 61 7.71 3.09 -4.88
CA LEU A 61 6.38 2.60 -4.50
C LEU A 61 5.28 3.40 -5.19
N ARG A 62 4.08 2.84 -5.26
CA ARG A 62 2.86 3.53 -5.70
C ARG A 62 1.65 3.19 -4.83
N SER A 63 0.65 4.06 -4.79
CA SER A 63 -0.65 3.86 -4.14
C SER A 63 -1.57 2.84 -4.84
N ASP A 64 -1.13 2.28 -5.96
CA ASP A 64 -1.82 1.26 -6.76
C ASP A 64 -3.27 1.62 -7.12
N HIS A 65 -4.26 0.97 -6.50
CA HIS A 65 -5.68 1.20 -6.79
C HIS A 65 -6.39 1.88 -5.63
N VAL A 66 -7.41 2.65 -5.98
CA VAL A 66 -8.25 3.41 -5.06
C VAL A 66 -9.71 3.35 -5.48
N PRO A 67 -10.66 3.34 -4.53
CA PRO A 67 -12.07 3.49 -4.88
C PRO A 67 -12.34 4.76 -5.67
N THR A 68 -13.19 4.67 -6.69
CA THR A 68 -13.63 5.80 -7.50
C THR A 68 -14.42 6.78 -6.63
N MET A 69 -13.99 8.03 -6.60
CA MET A 69 -14.62 9.08 -5.81
C MET A 69 -15.78 9.73 -6.54
N ALA A 70 -16.61 10.47 -5.78
CA ALA A 70 -17.60 11.34 -6.38
C ALA A 70 -16.93 12.26 -7.42
N TRP A 71 -17.63 12.46 -8.54
CA TRP A 71 -17.17 13.31 -9.65
C TRP A 71 -16.03 12.75 -10.50
N GLU A 72 -15.56 11.54 -10.22
CA GLU A 72 -14.61 10.83 -11.07
C GLU A 72 -15.32 9.95 -12.12
N SER A 73 -14.71 9.83 -13.30
CA SER A 73 -15.13 8.83 -14.28
C SER A 73 -14.69 7.43 -13.83
N ASN A 74 -15.60 6.46 -13.86
CA ASN A 74 -15.26 5.06 -13.62
C ASN A 74 -14.84 4.31 -14.90
N SER A 75 -14.44 5.01 -15.96
CA SER A 75 -13.98 4.41 -17.23
C SER A 75 -12.66 3.62 -17.08
N ARG A 76 -11.86 3.98 -16.07
CA ARG A 76 -10.64 3.26 -15.65
C ARG A 76 -10.71 3.01 -14.14
N PRO A 77 -11.45 1.97 -13.69
CA PRO A 77 -11.66 1.70 -12.27
C PRO A 77 -10.32 1.54 -11.54
N GLY A 78 -10.21 2.10 -10.34
CA GLY A 78 -8.99 2.03 -9.54
C GLY A 78 -7.97 3.15 -9.79
N TYR A 79 -8.14 3.95 -10.85
CA TYR A 79 -7.15 4.95 -11.28
C TYR A 79 -7.65 6.40 -11.19
N GLY A 80 -8.67 6.66 -10.38
CA GLY A 80 -9.16 8.00 -10.08
C GLY A 80 -8.08 8.88 -9.43
N ILE A 81 -7.94 10.13 -9.87
CA ILE A 81 -6.94 11.07 -9.35
C ILE A 81 -7.22 11.47 -7.90
N TYR A 82 -8.46 11.67 -7.49
CA TYR A 82 -8.82 12.09 -6.15
C TYR A 82 -8.56 10.99 -5.13
N GLY A 83 -8.94 9.76 -5.46
CA GLY A 83 -8.59 8.61 -4.62
C GLY A 83 -7.07 8.45 -4.49
N ASN A 84 -6.32 8.63 -5.59
CA ASN A 84 -4.87 8.47 -5.58
C ASN A 84 -4.17 9.57 -4.78
N LEU A 85 -4.66 10.81 -4.87
CA LEU A 85 -4.17 11.92 -4.04
C LEU A 85 -4.38 11.62 -2.55
N PHE A 86 -5.54 11.07 -2.18
CA PHE A 86 -5.79 10.62 -0.80
C PHE A 86 -4.82 9.50 -0.39
N GLY A 87 -4.69 8.44 -1.19
CA GLY A 87 -3.80 7.31 -0.88
C GLY A 87 -2.32 7.72 -0.75
N ILE A 88 -1.83 8.58 -1.65
CA ILE A 88 -0.47 9.14 -1.56
C ILE A 88 -0.34 10.01 -0.31
N GLY A 89 -1.32 10.86 -0.01
CA GLY A 89 -1.33 11.69 1.20
C GLY A 89 -1.26 10.85 2.48
N TYR A 90 -2.03 9.75 2.54
CA TYR A 90 -2.00 8.81 3.66
C TYR A 90 -0.63 8.13 3.82
N ILE A 91 -0.03 7.64 2.72
CA ILE A 91 1.32 7.04 2.74
C ILE A 91 2.36 8.05 3.25
N LYS A 92 2.31 9.29 2.75
CA LYS A 92 3.21 10.36 3.22
C LYS A 92 3.01 10.66 4.71
N GLY A 93 1.77 10.71 5.17
CA GLY A 93 1.46 10.89 6.60
C GLY A 93 2.03 9.78 7.47
N ILE A 94 1.99 8.52 7.01
CA ILE A 94 2.67 7.42 7.71
C ILE A 94 4.18 7.65 7.75
N PHE A 95 4.78 8.04 6.63
CA PHE A 95 6.23 8.26 6.55
C PHE A 95 6.68 9.34 7.53
N ASP A 96 5.97 10.46 7.55
CA ASP A 96 6.21 11.54 8.50
C ASP A 96 6.05 11.04 9.95
N SER A 97 5.00 10.27 10.23
CA SER A 97 4.73 9.72 11.58
C SER A 97 5.80 8.74 12.07
N LEU A 98 6.46 8.04 11.14
CA LEU A 98 7.48 7.03 11.42
C LEU A 98 8.91 7.55 11.23
N SER A 99 9.07 8.83 10.87
CA SER A 99 10.36 9.41 10.50
C SER A 99 11.08 8.60 9.40
N ILE A 100 10.31 8.11 8.42
CA ILE A 100 10.84 7.45 7.22
C ILE A 100 11.19 8.55 6.21
N TYR A 101 12.48 8.82 6.06
CA TYR A 101 12.96 9.79 5.09
C TYR A 101 13.26 9.09 3.76
N GLN A 102 12.58 9.50 2.70
CA GLN A 102 13.01 9.18 1.34
C GLN A 102 14.27 10.01 1.03
N LYS A 103 15.32 9.38 0.51
CA LYS A 103 16.54 10.06 0.05
C LYS A 103 16.28 10.83 -1.24
#